data_AF-A0A9W9UVA6-F1
#
_entry.id   AF-A0A9W9UVA6-F1
#
_cell.length_a   1.000
_cell.length_b   1.000
_cell.length_c   1.000
_cell.angle_alpha   90.00
_cell.angle_beta   90.00
_cell.angle_gamma   90.00
#
_symmetry.space_group_name_H-M   'P 1'
#
loop_
_entity.id
_entity.type
_entity.pdbx_description
1 polymer ?
#
loop_
_entity_poly.entity_id
_entity_poly.type
_entity_poly.pdbx_seq_one_letter_code
_entity_poly.pdbx_strand_id
1 'polypeptide(L)'
;MELLGVTPSEINQYAEVMAETLATMHWVSEIDGRDIEFVLVPSSENGFKMNTTVFGEHSRWVLNFDCCRSMEMSKDGVAQAVNTFWRNDPYYPRPGKDPSLWGVFRYRYIQASDACGTESKEARRRRSLARDFIDLVEKEGETRKERENPSSGYN
;
A
#
# COMPACT_ATOMS: atom_id res chain seq x y z
N MET A 1 -0.08 -17.42 -2.50
CA MET A 1 1.28 -17.31 -1.91
C MET A 1 1.59 -18.40 -0.88
N GLU A 2 0.60 -19.18 -0.40
CA GLU A 2 0.87 -20.45 0.32
C GLU A 2 1.69 -21.46 -0.50
N LEU A 3 1.67 -21.33 -1.83
CA LEU A 3 2.33 -22.22 -2.79
C LEU A 3 3.86 -22.31 -2.64
N LEU A 4 4.50 -21.39 -1.91
CA LEU A 4 5.96 -21.33 -1.74
C LEU A 4 6.42 -21.70 -0.33
N GLY A 5 5.52 -22.04 0.59
CA GLY A 5 5.89 -22.32 1.99
C GLY A 5 6.17 -21.08 2.84
N VAL A 6 5.82 -19.89 2.35
CA VAL A 6 5.84 -18.65 3.15
C VAL A 6 4.62 -18.63 4.07
N THR A 7 4.84 -18.39 5.36
CA THR A 7 3.77 -18.39 6.36
C THR A 7 2.90 -17.13 6.25
N PRO A 8 1.64 -17.15 6.71
CA PRO A 8 0.79 -15.96 6.72
C PRO A 8 1.40 -14.77 7.48
N SER A 9 2.10 -15.03 8.59
CA SER A 9 2.79 -13.98 9.35
C SER A 9 3.94 -13.34 8.57
N GLU A 10 4.68 -14.13 7.79
CA GLU A 10 5.72 -13.60 6.90
C GLU A 10 5.09 -12.78 5.76
N ILE A 11 3.98 -13.24 5.17
CA ILE A 11 3.21 -12.49 4.17
C ILE A 11 2.73 -11.13 4.73
N ASN A 12 2.26 -11.11 5.97
CA ASN A 12 1.83 -9.88 6.64
C ASN A 12 2.97 -8.85 6.77
N GLN A 13 4.19 -9.28 7.09
CA GLN A 13 5.34 -8.38 7.12
C GLN A 13 5.64 -7.76 5.74
N TYR A 14 5.32 -8.46 4.65
CA TYR A 14 5.38 -7.85 3.32
C TYR A 14 4.37 -6.73 3.14
N ALA A 15 3.10 -6.99 3.47
CA ALA A 15 2.06 -5.97 3.40
C ALA A 15 2.35 -4.76 4.30
N GLU A 16 2.90 -4.97 5.50
CA GLU A 16 3.25 -3.89 6.44
C GLU A 16 4.30 -2.93 5.85
N VAL A 17 5.39 -3.47 5.32
CA VAL A 17 6.45 -2.65 4.71
C VAL A 17 5.95 -1.95 3.44
N MET A 18 5.09 -2.59 2.64
CA MET A 18 4.46 -1.91 1.49
C MET A 18 3.57 -0.75 1.94
N ALA A 19 2.81 -0.93 3.02
CA ALA A 19 1.96 0.09 3.60
C ALA A 19 2.76 1.28 4.14
N GLU A 20 3.83 1.03 4.91
CA GLU A 20 4.73 2.07 5.41
C GLU A 20 5.39 2.86 4.27
N THR A 21 5.85 2.14 3.25
CA THR A 21 6.48 2.73 2.06
C THR A 21 5.52 3.69 1.37
N LEU A 22 4.30 3.24 1.05
CA LEU A 22 3.32 4.07 0.36
C LEU A 22 2.86 5.24 1.21
N ALA A 23 2.65 5.06 2.52
CA ALA A 23 2.33 6.16 3.42
C ALA A 23 3.44 7.22 3.43
N THR A 24 4.71 6.80 3.44
CA THR A 24 5.87 7.71 3.37
C THR A 24 5.93 8.43 2.02
N MET A 25 5.71 7.72 0.91
CA MET A 25 5.68 8.33 -0.42
C MET A 25 4.59 9.37 -0.56
N HIS A 26 3.37 9.03 -0.13
CA HIS A 26 2.22 9.94 -0.19
C HIS A 26 2.42 11.15 0.73
N TRP A 27 2.80 10.96 1.99
CA TRP A 27 2.68 12.01 3.00
C TRP A 27 3.98 12.66 3.44
N VAL A 28 5.13 12.11 3.07
CA VAL A 28 6.44 12.75 3.30
C VAL A 28 7.04 13.22 1.99
N SER A 29 7.01 12.36 0.97
CA SER A 29 7.61 12.67 -0.34
C SER A 29 6.65 13.35 -1.31
N GLU A 30 5.35 13.37 -1.00
CA GLU A 30 4.30 13.99 -1.82
C GLU A 30 4.30 13.50 -3.27
N ILE A 31 4.45 12.17 -3.44
CA ILE A 31 4.40 11.48 -4.73
C ILE A 31 3.36 10.35 -4.71
N ASP A 32 2.79 10.02 -5.86
CA ASP A 32 1.71 9.03 -6.01
C ASP A 32 2.15 7.56 -5.99
N GLY A 33 3.46 7.28 -6.00
CA GLY A 33 3.99 5.91 -5.97
C GLY A 33 3.69 5.10 -7.22
N ARG A 34 3.59 5.75 -8.39
CA ARG A 34 3.25 5.09 -9.65
C ARG A 34 4.38 4.22 -10.19
N ASP A 35 4.04 2.97 -10.49
CA ASP A 35 4.91 2.00 -11.19
C ASP A 35 6.21 1.68 -10.43
N ILE A 36 6.20 1.89 -9.10
CA ILE A 36 7.32 1.51 -8.24
C ILE A 36 7.37 -0.02 -8.10
N GLU A 37 8.58 -0.55 -7.97
CA GLU A 37 8.77 -1.99 -7.82
C GLU A 37 9.36 -2.35 -6.46
N PHE A 38 8.71 -3.30 -5.79
CA PHE A 38 9.21 -3.89 -4.54
C PHE A 38 10.04 -5.13 -4.85
N VAL A 39 11.34 -5.07 -4.55
CA VAL A 39 12.27 -6.17 -4.83
C VAL A 39 12.90 -6.71 -3.55
N LEU A 40 13.06 -8.03 -3.49
CA LEU A 40 13.80 -8.70 -2.43
C LEU A 40 15.27 -8.76 -2.80
N VAL A 41 16.14 -8.34 -1.89
CA VAL A 41 17.59 -8.30 -2.11
C VAL A 41 18.31 -8.95 -0.94
N PRO A 42 19.54 -9.46 -1.13
CA PRO A 42 20.36 -9.94 -0.03
C PRO A 42 20.45 -8.93 1.10
N SER A 43 20.48 -9.43 2.33
CA SER A 43 20.60 -8.59 3.52
C SER A 43 21.87 -7.74 3.47
N SER A 44 21.75 -6.47 3.82
CA SER A 44 22.88 -5.56 4.01
C SER A 44 23.09 -5.28 5.48
N GLU A 45 24.33 -5.03 5.91
CA GLU A 45 24.66 -4.82 7.33
C GLU A 45 23.88 -3.66 7.98
N ASN A 46 23.53 -2.64 7.19
CA ASN A 46 22.91 -1.40 7.67
C ASN A 46 21.43 -1.25 7.26
N GLY A 47 20.83 -2.25 6.62
CA GLY A 47 19.46 -2.19 6.11
C GLY A 47 18.42 -2.80 7.06
N PHE A 48 17.14 -2.54 6.80
CA PHE A 48 16.05 -3.30 7.41
C PHE A 48 16.16 -4.77 6.96
N LYS A 49 16.15 -5.69 7.93
CA LYS A 49 16.31 -7.12 7.72
C LYS A 49 15.00 -7.84 8.02
N MET A 50 14.59 -8.67 7.08
CA MET A 50 13.52 -9.64 7.25
C MET A 50 14.12 -11.03 7.23
N ASN A 51 13.53 -11.95 7.97
CA ASN A 51 13.89 -13.35 7.90
C ASN A 51 12.63 -14.17 7.64
N THR A 52 12.62 -14.90 6.53
CA THR A 52 11.52 -15.81 6.20
C THR A 52 12.03 -17.21 5.97
N THR A 53 11.15 -18.17 6.16
CA THR A 53 11.43 -19.60 6.03
C THR A 53 11.99 -19.96 4.64
N VAL A 54 11.53 -19.25 3.60
CA VAL A 54 11.86 -19.55 2.19
C VAL A 54 13.07 -18.76 1.69
N PHE A 55 13.18 -17.48 2.05
CA PHE A 55 14.19 -16.58 1.50
C PHE A 55 15.35 -16.30 2.46
N GLY A 56 15.29 -16.79 3.71
CA GLY A 56 16.26 -16.51 4.74
C GLY A 56 16.31 -15.01 5.08
N GLU A 57 17.47 -14.55 5.55
CA GLU A 57 17.70 -13.13 5.85
C GLU A 57 17.85 -12.31 4.55
N HIS A 58 16.98 -11.32 4.38
CA HIS A 58 16.97 -10.45 3.20
C HIS A 58 16.48 -9.04 3.54
N SER A 59 16.72 -8.10 2.65
CA SER A 59 16.18 -6.73 2.70
C SER A 59 15.17 -6.53 1.58
N ARG A 60 14.41 -5.43 1.65
CA ARG A 60 13.51 -5.02 0.58
C ARG A 60 13.86 -3.63 0.10
N TRP A 61 14.00 -3.48 -1.22
CA TRP A 61 14.21 -2.19 -1.85
C TRP A 61 12.99 -1.81 -2.68
N VAL A 62 12.88 -0.51 -2.91
CA VAL A 62 11.90 0.07 -3.82
C VAL A 62 12.66 0.71 -4.97
N LEU A 63 12.31 0.37 -6.20
CA LEU A 63 12.96 0.83 -7.42
C LEU A 63 11.94 1.47 -8.37
N ASN A 64 12.43 1.97 -9.52
CA ASN A 64 11.63 2.50 -10.63
C ASN A 64 10.70 3.67 -10.24
N PHE A 65 11.31 4.80 -9.88
CA PHE A 65 10.58 6.03 -9.52
C PHE A 65 10.29 6.97 -10.70
N ASP A 66 10.64 6.58 -11.93
CA ASP A 66 10.56 7.43 -13.13
C ASP A 66 9.10 7.76 -13.54
N CYS A 67 8.17 6.86 -13.24
CA CYS A 67 6.74 7.06 -13.46
C CYS A 67 6.03 7.84 -12.33
N CYS A 68 6.65 8.00 -11.16
CA CYS A 68 6.08 8.74 -10.03
C CYS A 68 5.76 10.18 -10.44
N ARG A 69 4.66 10.69 -9.91
CA ARG A 69 4.23 12.08 -10.11
C ARG A 69 4.02 12.75 -8.76
N SER A 70 4.23 14.07 -8.73
CA SER A 70 3.84 14.87 -7.57
C SER A 70 2.36 14.66 -7.29
N MET A 71 2.03 14.60 -6.00
CA MET A 71 0.70 14.40 -5.49
C MET A 71 0.37 15.54 -4.53
N GLU A 72 -0.70 16.27 -4.82
CA GLU A 72 -1.14 17.35 -3.95
C GLU A 72 -1.71 16.83 -2.62
N MET A 73 -1.55 17.60 -1.54
CA MET A 73 -2.20 17.32 -0.25
C MET A 73 -3.68 17.74 -0.27
N SER A 74 -4.43 17.26 -1.25
CA SER A 74 -5.82 17.58 -1.55
C SER A 74 -6.63 16.31 -1.85
N LYS A 75 -7.94 16.45 -1.99
CA LYS A 75 -8.80 15.32 -2.39
C LYS A 75 -8.47 14.83 -3.81
N ASP A 76 -8.04 15.72 -4.69
CA ASP A 76 -7.64 15.36 -6.05
C ASP A 76 -6.33 14.57 -6.05
N GLY A 77 -5.37 14.95 -5.21
CA GLY A 77 -4.16 14.15 -4.99
C GLY A 77 -4.45 12.77 -4.40
N VAL A 78 -5.39 12.67 -3.45
CA VAL A 78 -5.88 11.36 -2.96
C VAL A 78 -6.47 10.53 -4.09
N ALA A 79 -7.32 11.12 -4.94
CA ALA A 79 -7.90 10.41 -6.08
C ALA A 79 -6.83 9.93 -7.08
N GLN A 80 -5.78 10.72 -7.31
CA GLN A 80 -4.62 10.32 -8.10
C GLN A 80 -3.88 9.12 -7.48
N ALA A 81 -3.64 9.13 -6.16
CA ALA A 81 -3.02 8.00 -5.46
C ALA A 81 -3.89 6.74 -5.53
N VAL A 82 -5.21 6.85 -5.38
CA VAL A 82 -6.12 5.70 -5.54
C VAL A 82 -6.05 5.13 -6.95
N ASN A 83 -6.09 5.99 -7.98
CA ASN A 83 -5.96 5.54 -9.36
C ASN A 83 -4.64 4.81 -9.58
N THR A 84 -3.55 5.38 -9.06
CA THR A 84 -2.21 4.81 -9.16
C THR A 84 -2.11 3.47 -8.44
N PHE A 85 -2.61 3.39 -7.21
CA PHE A 85 -2.67 2.15 -6.45
C PHE A 85 -3.34 1.04 -7.25
N TRP A 86 -4.48 1.30 -7.90
CA TRP A 86 -5.20 0.32 -8.74
C TRP A 86 -4.57 0.03 -10.10
N ARG A 87 -3.66 0.87 -10.57
CA ARG A 87 -2.88 0.64 -11.80
C ARG A 87 -1.58 -0.14 -11.55
N ASN A 88 -0.98 0.03 -10.38
CA ASN A 88 0.18 -0.75 -9.96
C ASN A 88 -0.14 -2.24 -9.92
N ASP A 89 0.91 -3.04 -9.89
CA ASP A 89 0.83 -4.47 -10.12
C ASP A 89 -0.19 -5.22 -9.23
N PRO A 90 -0.77 -6.32 -9.74
CA PRO A 90 -1.77 -7.11 -9.00
C PRO A 90 -1.26 -7.81 -7.73
N TYR A 91 0.05 -7.75 -7.44
CA TYR A 91 0.63 -8.30 -6.20
C TYR A 91 0.41 -7.40 -4.98
N TYR A 92 0.04 -6.12 -5.18
CA TYR A 92 -0.32 -5.24 -4.07
C TYR A 92 -1.48 -5.83 -3.25
N PRO A 93 -1.49 -5.68 -1.91
CA PRO A 93 -2.63 -6.09 -1.09
C PRO A 93 -3.91 -5.37 -1.56
N ARG A 94 -4.97 -6.12 -1.90
CA ARG A 94 -6.24 -5.55 -2.39
C ARG A 94 -7.40 -5.94 -1.46
N PRO A 95 -8.34 -5.02 -1.15
CA PRO A 95 -9.49 -5.29 -0.28
C PRO A 95 -10.31 -6.53 -0.69
N GLY A 96 -10.55 -6.70 -2.00
CA GLY A 96 -11.39 -7.79 -2.52
C GLY A 96 -10.65 -9.11 -2.78
N LYS A 97 -9.31 -9.11 -2.81
CA LYS A 97 -8.51 -10.29 -3.17
C LYS A 97 -8.11 -11.11 -1.94
N ASP A 98 -7.69 -10.43 -0.89
CA ASP A 98 -7.36 -11.04 0.40
C ASP A 98 -7.73 -10.03 1.50
N PRO A 99 -8.95 -10.15 2.07
CA PRO A 99 -9.42 -9.22 3.11
C PRO A 99 -8.54 -9.22 4.36
N SER A 100 -7.90 -10.34 4.68
CA SER A 100 -7.04 -10.46 5.87
C SER A 100 -5.74 -9.67 5.68
N LEU A 101 -5.08 -9.87 4.53
CA LEU A 101 -3.87 -9.15 4.17
C LEU A 101 -4.13 -7.66 3.94
N TRP A 102 -5.28 -7.32 3.36
CA TRP A 102 -5.73 -5.94 3.25
C TRP A 102 -5.90 -5.29 4.63
N GLY A 103 -6.49 -5.99 5.59
CA GLY A 103 -6.64 -5.48 6.97
C GLY A 103 -5.30 -5.11 7.60
N VAL A 104 -4.27 -5.93 7.38
CA VAL A 104 -2.89 -5.66 7.82
C VAL A 104 -2.33 -4.42 7.13
N PHE A 105 -2.40 -4.38 5.79
CA PHE A 105 -1.96 -3.23 5.01
C PHE A 105 -2.63 -1.93 5.47
N ARG A 106 -3.97 -1.93 5.58
CA ARG A 106 -4.79 -0.80 6.00
C ARG A 106 -4.37 -0.28 7.38
N TYR A 107 -4.29 -1.19 8.35
CA TYR A 107 -3.92 -0.84 9.71
C TYR A 107 -2.51 -0.22 9.77
N ARG A 108 -1.55 -0.80 9.06
CA ARG A 108 -0.18 -0.30 9.04
C ARG A 108 -0.03 1.02 8.28
N TYR A 109 -0.75 1.17 7.17
CA TYR A 109 -0.74 2.39 6.36
C TYR A 109 -1.24 3.59 7.16
N ILE A 110 -2.35 3.43 7.90
CA ILE A 110 -2.89 4.49 8.76
C ILE A 110 -1.92 4.84 9.88
N GLN A 111 -1.34 3.84 10.56
CA GLN A 111 -0.34 4.09 11.61
C GLN A 111 0.88 4.84 11.09
N ALA A 112 1.43 4.42 9.95
CA ALA A 112 2.56 5.09 9.32
C ALA A 112 2.20 6.53 8.91
N SER A 113 1.00 6.73 8.34
CA SER A 113 0.49 8.06 7.98
C SER A 113 0.30 8.96 9.19
N ASP A 114 -0.14 8.41 10.34
CA ASP A 114 -0.32 9.18 11.57
C ASP A 114 1.02 9.62 12.19
N ALA A 115 2.08 8.84 11.97
CA ALA A 115 3.45 9.17 12.38
C ALA A 115 4.14 10.18 11.43
N CYS A 116 3.58 10.46 10.25
CA CYS A 116 4.12 11.43 9.30
C CYS A 116 3.81 12.87 9.75
N GLY A 117 4.64 13.42 10.65
CA GLY A 117 4.68 14.85 10.99
C GLY A 117 4.35 15.19 12.44
N THR A 118 4.61 16.45 12.82
CA THR A 118 4.27 17.02 14.13
C THR A 118 2.79 17.43 14.21
N GLU A 119 2.20 17.59 15.40
CA GLU A 119 0.77 17.95 15.67
C GLU A 119 0.24 19.30 15.13
N SER A 120 0.70 19.72 13.94
CA SER A 120 0.25 20.90 13.23
C SER A 120 -1.12 20.69 12.57
N LYS A 121 -1.76 21.79 12.15
CA LYS A 121 -2.99 21.76 11.34
C LYS A 121 -2.79 20.98 10.03
N GLU A 122 -1.59 21.06 9.47
CA GLU A 122 -1.22 20.38 8.24
C GLU A 122 -1.11 18.87 8.44
N ALA A 123 -0.46 18.40 9.51
CA ALA A 123 -0.42 16.98 9.84
C ALA A 123 -1.82 16.41 10.08
N ARG A 124 -2.69 17.14 10.80
CA ARG A 124 -4.11 16.74 10.95
C ARG A 124 -4.82 16.60 9.59
N ARG A 125 -4.55 17.50 8.64
CA ARG A 125 -5.10 17.40 7.28
C ARG A 125 -4.56 16.18 6.54
N ARG A 126 -3.25 15.93 6.57
CA ARG A 126 -2.62 14.73 5.95
C ARG A 126 -3.19 13.44 6.52
N ARG A 127 -3.39 13.37 7.85
CA ARG A 127 -4.05 12.24 8.53
C ARG A 127 -5.49 11.99 8.06
N SER A 128 -6.25 13.06 7.81
CA SER A 128 -7.60 12.94 7.23
C SER A 128 -7.52 12.39 5.81
N LEU A 129 -6.64 12.93 4.96
CA LEU A 129 -6.47 12.50 3.57
C LEU A 129 -5.98 11.04 3.47
N ALA A 130 -5.16 10.59 4.43
CA ALA A 130 -4.72 9.20 4.51
C ALA A 130 -5.87 8.22 4.75
N ARG A 131 -6.88 8.61 5.53
CA ARG A 131 -8.09 7.82 5.75
C ARG A 131 -8.98 7.86 4.50
N ASP A 132 -9.14 9.04 3.89
CA ASP A 132 -9.84 9.18 2.62
C ASP A 132 -9.25 8.26 1.53
N PHE A 133 -7.91 8.11 1.48
CA PHE A 133 -7.24 7.18 0.56
C PHE A 133 -7.69 5.74 0.77
N ILE A 134 -7.67 5.24 2.01
CA ILE A 134 -8.10 3.87 2.33
C ILE A 134 -9.56 3.66 1.95
N ASP A 135 -10.43 4.56 2.36
CA ASP A 135 -11.88 4.46 2.12
C ASP A 135 -12.19 4.44 0.61
N LEU A 136 -11.49 5.28 -0.17
CA LEU A 136 -11.65 5.32 -1.63
C LEU A 136 -11.04 4.10 -2.34
N VAL A 137 -9.94 3.54 -1.83
CA VAL A 137 -9.40 2.27 -2.35
C VAL A 137 -10.40 1.13 -2.13
N GLU A 138 -10.99 1.04 -0.93
CA GLU A 138 -12.01 0.03 -0.61
C GLU A 138 -13.23 0.16 -1.53
N LYS A 139 -13.76 1.37 -1.68
CA LYS A 139 -14.91 1.66 -2.57
C LYS A 139 -14.64 1.32 -4.03
N GLU A 140 -13.46 1.65 -4.55
CA GLU A 140 -13.08 1.27 -5.93
C GLU A 140 -12.95 -0.25 -6.06
N GLY A 141 -12.51 -0.95 -5.01
CA GLY A 141 -12.48 -2.42 -4.97
C GLY A 141 -13.86 -3.05 -5.06
N GLU A 142 -14.85 -2.51 -4.34
CA GLU A 142 -16.26 -2.91 -4.45
C GLU A 142 -16.79 -2.69 -5.87
N THR A 143 -16.56 -1.49 -6.42
CA THR A 143 -16.99 -1.12 -7.78
C THR A 143 -16.41 -2.06 -8.84
N ARG A 144 -15.15 -2.48 -8.69
CA ARG A 144 -14.50 -3.45 -9.60
C ARG A 144 -15.12 -4.83 -9.51
N LYS A 145 -15.40 -5.29 -8.28
CA LYS A 145 -16.05 -6.59 -8.05
C LYS A 145 -17.45 -6.66 -8.66
N GLU A 146 -18.21 -5.56 -8.62
CA GLU A 146 -19.53 -5.44 -9.26
C GLU A 146 -19.44 -5.50 -10.79
N ARG A 147 -18.45 -4.82 -11.39
CA ARG A 147 -18.22 -4.86 -12.85
C ARG A 147 -17.84 -6.28 -13.33
N GLU A 148 -17.17 -7.05 -12.50
CA GLU A 148 -16.79 -8.44 -12.78
C GLU A 148 -17.96 -9.43 -12.58
N ASN A 149 -19.00 -9.07 -11.82
CA ASN A 149 -20.18 -9.91 -11.55
C ASN A 149 -21.51 -9.17 -11.78
N PRO A 150 -21.93 -8.95 -13.04
CA PRO A 150 -23.12 -8.15 -13.37
C PRO A 150 -24.48 -8.75 -12.91
N SER A 151 -24.51 -10.01 -12.46
CA SER A 151 -25.71 -10.84 -12.40
C SER A 151 -26.58 -10.71 -11.13
N SER A 152 -26.36 -9.72 -10.26
CA SER A 152 -27.19 -9.56 -9.03
C SER A 152 -28.32 -8.51 -9.17
N GLY A 153 -28.49 -7.91 -10.35
CA GLY A 153 -29.38 -6.76 -10.57
C GLY A 153 -30.81 -7.06 -11.04
N TYR A 154 -31.19 -8.33 -11.21
CA TYR A 154 -32.56 -8.70 -11.58
C TYR A 154 -33.03 -9.91 -10.77
N ASN A 155 -33.80 -9.63 -9.71
CA ASN A 155 -34.87 -10.47 -9.17
C ASN A 155 -35.93 -9.55 -8.57
#